data_AF-A0A6B9YC38-F1
#
_entry.id   AF-A0A6B9YC38-F1
#
_cell.length_a   1.000
_cell.length_b   1.000
_cell.length_c   1.000
_cell.angle_alpha   90.00
_cell.angle_beta   90.00
_cell.angle_gamma   90.00
#
_symmetry.space_group_name_H-M   'P 1'
#
loop_
_entity.id
_entity.type
_entity.pdbx_description
1 polymer ?
#
loop_
_entity_poly.entity_id
_entity_poly.type
_entity_poly.pdbx_seq_one_letter_code
_entity_poly.pdbx_strand_id
1 'polypeptide(L)'
;MASVFARNLDSYQTQEQQQKQTKVQVKVHKKRWISKGEKFLYSFFAGITALASVFVISYASDLHSVNRDVQELQSQVNQKQVTVENLEAEVKVLSEPSRILKVAKENGLQIQNSKVEQANKVR
;
A
#
# COMPACT_ATOMS: atom_id res chain seq x y z
N MET A 1 28.76 4.33 -116.61
CA MET A 1 27.52 3.98 -115.88
C MET A 1 27.95 3.51 -114.50
N ALA A 2 27.99 4.43 -113.53
CA ALA A 2 26.93 4.64 -112.55
C ALA A 2 26.79 3.39 -111.65
N SER A 3 27.11 3.39 -110.36
CA SER A 3 27.33 4.50 -109.44
C SER A 3 27.97 3.96 -108.16
N VAL A 4 29.27 4.21 -107.99
CA VAL A 4 29.92 4.17 -106.67
C VAL A 4 29.57 5.50 -106.00
N PHE A 5 28.42 5.55 -105.32
CA PHE A 5 28.05 6.69 -104.48
C PHE A 5 26.95 6.29 -103.49
N ALA A 6 27.34 5.93 -102.28
CA ALA A 6 26.45 5.99 -101.13
C ALA A 6 27.25 6.31 -99.86
N ARG A 7 27.56 7.60 -99.74
CA ARG A 7 27.46 8.40 -98.52
C ARG A 7 28.08 7.81 -97.24
N ASN A 8 29.31 8.26 -96.97
CA ASN A 8 29.64 8.71 -95.62
C ASN A 8 28.69 9.86 -95.26
N LEU A 9 27.84 9.64 -94.26
CA LEU A 9 27.11 10.70 -93.58
C LEU A 9 27.59 10.69 -92.14
N ASP A 10 28.65 11.44 -91.91
CA ASP A 10 28.92 11.98 -90.58
C ASP A 10 27.76 12.89 -90.17
N SER A 11 27.45 12.86 -88.88
CA SER A 11 26.65 13.81 -88.11
C SER A 11 25.10 13.79 -88.25
N TYR A 12 24.47 12.96 -87.40
CA TYR A 12 23.43 13.48 -86.52
C TYR A 12 23.83 13.23 -85.06
N GLN A 13 24.04 14.35 -84.40
CA GLN A 13 24.42 14.52 -83.02
C GLN A 13 23.21 14.20 -82.12
N THR A 14 23.13 12.98 -81.60
CA THR A 14 22.30 12.73 -80.42
C THR A 14 23.22 12.81 -79.20
N GLN A 15 23.14 13.95 -78.53
CA GLN A 15 23.60 14.12 -77.16
C GLN A 15 22.80 13.18 -76.25
N GLU A 16 23.13 11.89 -76.23
CA GLU A 16 22.81 11.10 -75.06
C GLU A 16 23.95 11.31 -74.08
N GLN A 17 23.82 12.43 -73.34
CA GLN A 17 24.31 12.45 -71.99
C GLN A 17 23.83 11.14 -71.35
N GLN A 18 24.70 10.15 -71.23
CA GLN A 18 24.65 9.25 -70.10
C GLN A 18 24.94 10.12 -68.88
N GLN A 19 23.94 10.92 -68.51
CA GLN A 19 23.67 11.21 -67.14
C GLN A 19 23.63 9.81 -66.53
N LYS A 20 24.74 9.42 -65.90
CA LYS A 20 24.66 8.63 -64.68
C LYS A 20 23.58 9.34 -63.89
N GLN A 21 22.35 8.88 -64.03
CA GLN A 21 21.32 9.07 -63.04
C GLN A 21 21.95 8.37 -61.85
N THR A 22 22.72 9.16 -61.11
CA THR A 22 23.10 8.84 -59.75
C THR A 22 21.74 8.69 -59.13
N LYS A 23 21.24 7.45 -59.07
CA LYS A 23 20.07 7.10 -58.30
C LYS A 23 20.50 7.54 -56.92
N VAL A 24 20.12 8.76 -56.56
CA VAL A 24 20.26 9.28 -55.22
C VAL A 24 19.42 8.29 -54.46
N GLN A 25 20.08 7.31 -53.84
CA GLN A 25 19.43 6.42 -52.91
C GLN A 25 19.00 7.35 -51.79
N VAL A 26 17.78 7.87 -51.93
CA VAL A 26 17.13 8.61 -50.87
C VAL A 26 16.98 7.54 -49.80
N LYS A 27 17.91 7.55 -48.84
CA LYS A 27 17.84 6.70 -47.66
C LYS A 27 16.53 7.08 -46.99
N VAL A 28 15.48 6.33 -47.29
CA VAL A 28 14.21 6.41 -46.59
C VAL A 28 14.56 6.00 -45.17
N HIS A 29 14.76 7.00 -44.31
CA HIS A 29 15.03 6.76 -42.91
C HIS A 29 13.79 6.05 -42.38
N LYS A 30 13.90 4.73 -42.16
CA LYS A 30 12.80 3.93 -41.64
C LYS A 30 12.32 4.61 -40.37
N LYS A 31 11.10 5.15 -40.40
CA LYS A 31 10.49 5.88 -39.29
C LYS A 31 10.43 4.90 -38.12
N ARG A 32 11.32 5.07 -37.15
CA ARG A 32 11.40 4.18 -35.99
C ARG A 32 10.07 4.32 -35.27
N TRP A 33 9.32 3.23 -35.17
CA TRP A 33 7.98 3.19 -34.56
C TRP A 33 7.92 3.72 -33.13
N ILE A 34 9.08 3.79 -32.46
CA ILE A 34 9.22 4.30 -31.10
C ILE A 34 10.38 5.29 -31.08
N SER A 35 10.09 6.51 -30.64
CA SER A 35 11.09 7.56 -30.44
C SER A 35 12.01 7.22 -29.26
N LYS A 36 13.27 7.64 -29.31
CA LYS A 36 14.24 7.43 -28.20
C LYS A 36 13.75 8.03 -26.89
N GLY A 37 13.06 9.17 -26.96
CA GLY A 37 12.49 9.85 -25.78
C GLY A 37 11.25 9.14 -25.22
N GLU A 38 10.45 8.54 -26.07
CA GLU A 38 9.24 7.80 -25.67
C GLU A 38 9.59 6.56 -24.81
N LYS A 39 10.66 5.85 -25.16
CA LYS A 39 11.18 4.75 -24.31
C LYS A 39 11.61 5.23 -22.93
N PHE A 40 12.22 6.41 -22.85
CA PHE A 40 12.63 6.99 -21.58
C PHE A 40 11.40 7.37 -20.74
N LEU A 41 10.39 7.96 -21.36
CA LEU A 41 9.14 8.34 -20.68
C LEU A 41 8.44 7.12 -20.08
N TYR A 42 8.33 6.03 -20.84
CA TYR A 42 7.75 4.78 -20.32
C TYR A 42 8.58 4.17 -19.20
N SER A 43 9.90 4.15 -19.32
CA SER A 43 10.78 3.64 -18.26
C SER A 43 10.69 4.49 -16.99
N PHE A 44 10.62 5.81 -17.13
CA PHE A 44 10.49 6.73 -16.01
C PHE A 44 9.14 6.59 -15.32
N PHE A 45 8.06 6.55 -16.09
CA PHE A 45 6.71 6.34 -15.58
C PHE A 45 6.59 4.99 -14.87
N ALA A 46 7.08 3.91 -15.48
CA ALA A 46 7.10 2.58 -14.85
C ALA A 46 7.93 2.58 -13.56
N GLY A 47 9.06 3.29 -13.52
CA GLY A 47 9.88 3.46 -12.31
C GLY A 47 9.12 4.18 -11.20
N ILE A 48 8.45 5.29 -11.50
CA ILE A 48 7.63 6.02 -10.52
C ILE A 48 6.48 5.15 -10.02
N THR A 49 5.77 4.46 -10.92
CA THR A 49 4.65 3.59 -10.54
C THR A 49 5.11 2.42 -9.66
N ALA A 50 6.29 1.85 -9.93
CA ALA A 50 6.87 0.79 -9.09
C ALA A 50 7.24 1.33 -7.70
N LEU A 51 7.89 2.49 -7.62
CA LEU A 51 8.23 3.14 -6.35
C LEU A 51 6.98 3.51 -5.55
N ALA A 52 5.94 4.06 -6.20
CA ALA A 52 4.67 4.37 -5.58
C ALA A 52 3.98 3.11 -5.04
N SER A 53 4.00 2.00 -5.80
CA SER A 53 3.46 0.71 -5.34
C SER A 53 4.18 0.21 -4.10
N VAL A 54 5.52 0.27 -4.07
CA VAL A 54 6.31 -0.11 -2.89
C VAL A 54 5.96 0.80 -1.71
N PHE A 55 5.85 2.11 -1.93
CA PHE A 55 5.52 3.07 -0.88
C PHE A 55 4.14 2.83 -0.27
N VAL A 56 3.13 2.55 -1.11
CA VAL A 56 1.77 2.20 -0.67
C VAL A 56 1.76 0.90 0.15
N ILE A 57 2.50 -0.12 -0.28
CA ILE A 57 2.61 -1.39 0.46
C ILE A 57 3.33 -1.20 1.81
N SER A 58 4.39 -0.40 1.84
CA SER A 58 5.11 -0.06 3.07
C SER A 58 4.21 0.72 4.05
N TYR A 59 3.46 1.71 3.58
CA TYR A 59 2.49 2.45 4.41
C TYR A 59 1.28 1.62 4.82
N ALA A 60 0.86 0.64 4.00
CA ALA A 60 -0.20 -0.28 4.38
C ALA A 60 0.20 -1.16 5.59
N SER A 61 1.50 -1.36 5.82
CA SER A 61 1.99 -2.06 7.02
C SER A 61 1.74 -1.26 8.30
N ASP A 62 1.83 0.07 8.24
CA ASP A 62 1.41 0.95 9.33
C ASP A 62 -0.13 0.97 9.51
N LEU A 63 -0.89 0.76 8.44
CA LEU A 63 -2.35 0.64 8.54
C LEU A 63 -2.78 -0.69 9.20
N HIS A 64 -2.00 -1.76 8.97
CA HIS A 64 -2.22 -3.05 9.61
C HIS A 64 -1.77 -3.10 11.07
N SER A 65 -0.73 -2.35 11.46
CA SER A 65 -0.34 -2.22 12.89
C SER A 65 -1.36 -1.41 13.66
N VAL A 66 -1.85 -0.28 13.13
CA VAL A 66 -2.85 0.54 13.83
C VAL A 66 -4.13 -0.23 14.15
N ASN A 67 -4.63 -1.05 13.22
CA ASN A 67 -5.82 -1.87 13.50
C ASN A 67 -5.53 -3.00 14.52
N ARG A 68 -4.30 -3.55 14.52
CA ARG A 68 -3.88 -4.58 15.47
C ARG A 68 -3.67 -4.02 16.87
N ASP A 69 -3.02 -2.86 16.97
CA ASP A 69 -2.71 -2.16 18.20
C ASP A 69 -3.99 -1.65 18.87
N VAL A 70 -4.94 -1.12 18.09
CA VAL A 70 -6.27 -0.75 18.60
C VAL A 70 -7.02 -1.99 19.10
N GLN A 71 -6.96 -3.12 18.37
CA GLN A 71 -7.61 -4.36 18.79
C GLN A 71 -6.96 -4.95 20.05
N GLU A 72 -5.63 -4.87 20.17
CA GLU A 72 -4.88 -5.31 21.35
C GLU A 72 -5.18 -4.44 22.56
N LEU A 73 -5.15 -3.11 22.41
CA LEU A 73 -5.51 -2.16 23.46
C LEU A 73 -6.96 -2.38 23.92
N GLN A 74 -7.90 -2.57 23.01
CA GLN A 74 -9.30 -2.86 23.36
C GLN A 74 -9.42 -4.17 24.13
N SER A 75 -8.66 -5.20 23.75
CA SER A 75 -8.61 -6.48 24.46
C SER A 75 -8.06 -6.32 25.88
N GLN A 76 -6.96 -5.58 26.06
CA GLN A 76 -6.38 -5.29 27.36
C GLN A 76 -7.32 -4.48 28.26
N VAL A 77 -8.03 -3.49 27.71
CA VAL A 77 -9.03 -2.70 28.45
C VAL A 77 -10.18 -3.60 28.91
N ASN A 78 -10.71 -4.46 28.03
CA ASN A 78 -11.79 -5.38 28.40
C ASN A 78 -11.34 -6.38 29.48
N GLN A 79 -10.12 -6.93 29.41
CA GLN A 79 -9.59 -7.80 30.45
C GLN A 79 -9.48 -7.07 31.79
N LYS A 80 -8.92 -5.85 31.78
CA LYS A 80 -8.80 -5.03 33.00
C LYS A 80 -10.17 -4.69 33.59
N GLN A 81 -11.18 -4.41 32.77
CA GLN A 81 -12.55 -4.13 33.23
C GLN A 81 -13.15 -5.34 33.95
N VAL A 82 -13.01 -6.54 33.38
CA VAL A 82 -13.49 -7.78 34.02
C VAL A 82 -12.77 -8.05 35.33
N THR A 83 -11.45 -7.83 35.39
CA THR A 83 -10.69 -7.96 36.64
C THR A 83 -11.18 -6.97 37.69
N VAL A 84 -11.39 -5.71 37.33
CA VAL A 84 -11.91 -4.68 38.24
C VAL A 84 -13.31 -5.06 38.75
N GLU A 85 -14.22 -5.45 37.86
CA GLU A 85 -15.58 -5.86 38.24
C GLU A 85 -15.58 -7.07 39.19
N ASN A 86 -14.73 -8.06 38.93
CA ASN A 86 -14.56 -9.21 39.81
C ASN A 86 -14.01 -8.80 41.19
N LEU A 87 -13.00 -7.92 41.24
CA LEU A 87 -12.45 -7.42 42.50
C LEU A 87 -13.49 -6.60 43.27
N GLU A 88 -14.26 -5.74 42.60
CA GLU A 88 -15.33 -4.97 43.22
C GLU A 88 -16.42 -5.89 43.79
N ALA A 89 -16.80 -6.94 43.05
CA ALA A 89 -17.73 -7.96 43.53
C ALA A 89 -17.18 -8.71 44.75
N GLU A 90 -15.89 -9.08 44.73
CA GLU A 90 -15.24 -9.74 45.86
C GLU A 90 -15.20 -8.83 47.08
N VAL A 91 -14.81 -7.57 46.94
CA VAL A 91 -14.83 -6.58 48.01
C VAL A 91 -16.24 -6.42 48.57
N LYS A 92 -17.27 -6.37 47.71
CA LYS A 92 -18.67 -6.30 48.15
C LYS A 92 -19.05 -7.51 49.00
N VAL A 93 -18.79 -8.72 48.52
CA VAL A 93 -19.08 -9.97 49.26
C VAL A 93 -18.28 -10.04 50.57
N LEU A 94 -17.02 -9.61 50.57
CA LEU A 94 -16.18 -9.62 51.76
C LEU A 94 -16.60 -8.57 52.79
N SER A 95 -17.08 -7.39 52.34
CA SER A 95 -17.55 -6.30 53.20
C SER A 95 -19.00 -6.44 53.66
N GLU A 96 -19.74 -7.42 53.13
CA GLU A 96 -21.11 -7.69 53.55
C GLU A 96 -21.19 -8.00 55.06
N PRO A 97 -22.02 -7.26 55.82
CA PRO A 97 -22.15 -7.45 57.26
C PRO A 97 -22.57 -8.88 57.62
N SER A 98 -23.46 -9.49 56.84
CA SER A 98 -23.90 -10.89 57.01
C SER A 98 -22.72 -11.86 57.04
N ARG A 99 -21.80 -11.73 56.09
CA ARG A 99 -20.58 -12.55 56.01
C ARG A 99 -19.66 -12.28 57.20
N ILE A 100 -19.40 -11.02 57.52
CA ILE A 100 -18.51 -10.64 58.63
C ILE A 100 -19.03 -11.22 59.95
N LEU A 101 -20.33 -11.10 60.21
CA LEU A 101 -20.97 -11.64 61.41
C LEU A 101 -20.94 -13.18 61.44
N LYS A 102 -21.07 -13.83 60.28
CA LYS A 102 -20.92 -15.28 60.17
C LYS A 102 -19.50 -15.73 60.54
N VAL A 103 -18.48 -15.12 59.94
CA VAL A 103 -17.07 -15.42 60.24
C VAL A 103 -16.75 -15.15 61.71
N ALA A 104 -17.24 -14.06 62.29
CA ALA A 104 -17.04 -13.76 63.71
C ALA A 104 -17.66 -14.83 64.63
N LYS A 105 -18.87 -15.31 64.34
CA LYS A 105 -19.51 -16.40 65.10
C LYS A 105 -18.74 -17.73 64.99
N GLU A 106 -18.27 -18.07 63.80
CA GLU A 106 -17.44 -19.27 63.57
C GLU A 106 -16.13 -19.23 64.37
N ASN A 107 -15.59 -18.04 64.61
CA ASN A 107 -14.40 -17.82 65.44
C ASN A 107 -14.71 -17.62 66.94
N GLY A 108 -15.93 -17.89 67.39
CA GLY A 108 -16.30 -17.88 68.81
C GLY A 108 -16.72 -16.53 69.39
N LEU A 109 -16.92 -15.49 68.56
CA LEU A 109 -17.48 -14.22 69.02
C LEU A 109 -19.00 -14.34 69.24
N GLN A 110 -19.45 -14.11 70.47
CA GLN A 110 -20.89 -13.99 70.78
C GLN A 110 -21.40 -12.59 70.44
N ILE A 111 -22.13 -12.49 69.33
CA ILE A 111 -22.68 -11.22 68.85
C ILE A 111 -24.01 -10.95 69.55
N GLN A 112 -24.03 -9.99 70.47
CA GLN A 112 -25.28 -9.44 71.01
C GLN A 112 -25.92 -8.56 69.94
N ASN A 113 -27.22 -8.75 69.67
CA ASN A 113 -28.01 -8.16 68.57
C ASN A 113 -28.09 -6.61 68.53
N SER A 114 -27.24 -5.89 69.25
CA SER A 114 -27.28 -4.44 69.36
C SER A 114 -26.49 -3.75 68.24
N LYS A 115 -27.22 -3.10 67.32
CA LYS A 115 -26.74 -2.00 66.47
C LYS A 115 -25.60 -2.31 65.48
N VAL A 116 -25.73 -3.35 64.68
CA VAL A 116 -24.93 -3.46 63.43
C VAL A 116 -25.50 -2.61 62.28
N GLU A 117 -26.29 -1.58 62.59
CA GLU A 117 -26.81 -0.65 61.61
C GLU A 117 -25.72 0.33 61.13
N GLN A 118 -25.42 0.21 59.83
CA GLN A 118 -25.09 1.32 58.94
C GLN A 118 -23.72 2.00 59.15
N ALA A 119 -22.63 1.23 59.13
CA ALA A 119 -21.29 1.81 58.87
C ALA A 119 -21.07 2.24 57.40
N ASN A 120 -22.03 1.98 56.49
CA ASN A 120 -21.93 2.28 55.06
C ASN A 120 -22.73 3.54 54.65
N LYS A 121 -22.90 4.52 55.54
CA LYS A 121 -23.66 5.75 55.26
C LYS A 121 -22.80 7.00 55.08
N VAL A 122 -21.50 6.89 54.89
CA VAL A 122 -20.62 8.06 54.73
C VAL A 122 -19.61 7.85 53.58
N ARG A 123 -19.80 8.71 52.56
CA ARG A 123 -18.97 9.06 51.40
C ARG A 123 -19.11 8.21 50.14
#